data_AF-A0A9W7D898-F1
#
_entry.id   AF-A0A9W7D898-F1
#
_cell.length_a   1.000
_cell.length_b   1.000
_cell.length_c   1.000
_cell.angle_alpha   90.00
_cell.angle_beta   90.00
_cell.angle_gamma   90.00
#
_symmetry.space_group_name_H-M   'P 1'
#
loop_
_entity.id
_entity.type
_entity.pdbx_description
1 polymer ?
#
loop_
_entity_poly.entity_id
_entity_poly.type
_entity_poly.pdbx_seq_one_letter_code
_entity_poly.pdbx_strand_id
1 'polypeptide(L)'
;MILVKEYEVADRKHLRAYEQIRIAKFWKTAVNEHNGFKINRFSHKQHYENNKIEHCEKMKQYRRENSESVSAYNRKYYEENKDKLRAKEKLRLQTRFDCECGGKYSLSSKSNHFKTQKHQKWHHAQN
;
A
#
# COMPACT_ATOMS: atom_id res chain seq x y z
N MET A 1 -14.48 24.21 36.34
CA MET A 1 -14.33 24.20 34.86
C MET A 1 -15.14 25.37 34.33
N ILE A 2 -14.53 26.38 33.71
CA ILE A 2 -15.23 27.61 33.31
C ILE A 2 -15.86 27.38 31.94
N LEU A 3 -17.20 27.39 31.89
CA LEU A 3 -17.94 27.36 30.65
C LEU A 3 -17.77 28.73 29.96
N VAL A 4 -17.06 28.75 28.84
CA VAL A 4 -16.72 30.02 28.17
C VAL A 4 -17.84 30.48 27.25
N LYS A 5 -18.49 29.56 26.52
CA LYS A 5 -19.59 29.85 25.60
C LYS A 5 -20.25 28.55 25.12
N GLU A 6 -21.56 28.57 24.96
CA GLU A 6 -22.34 27.49 24.34
C GLU A 6 -22.64 27.82 22.88
N TYR A 7 -22.69 26.79 22.04
CA TYR A 7 -22.99 26.91 20.61
C TYR A 7 -23.92 25.77 20.20
N GLU A 8 -25.01 26.09 19.53
CA GLU A 8 -25.83 25.09 18.86
C GLU A 8 -25.11 24.63 17.59
N VAL A 9 -24.80 23.33 17.53
CA VAL A 9 -24.05 22.72 16.42
C VAL A 9 -24.83 21.56 15.83
N ALA A 10 -25.02 21.61 14.51
CA ALA A 10 -25.73 20.57 13.76
C ALA A 10 -24.96 19.24 13.71
N ASP A 11 -23.62 19.28 13.64
CA ASP A 11 -22.78 18.09 13.63
C ASP A 11 -21.37 18.36 14.20
N ARG A 12 -20.58 17.29 14.34
CA ARG A 12 -19.21 17.37 14.85
C ARG A 12 -18.27 18.18 13.95
N LYS A 13 -18.53 18.24 12.64
CA LYS A 13 -17.70 19.02 11.70
C LYS A 13 -17.96 20.52 11.88
N HIS A 14 -19.20 20.90 12.13
CA HIS A 14 -19.63 22.26 12.42
C HIS A 14 -18.99 22.77 13.71
N LEU A 15 -18.96 21.96 14.77
CA LEU A 15 -18.25 22.30 16.01
C LEU A 15 -16.75 22.54 15.77
N ARG A 16 -16.08 21.63 15.05
CA ARG A 16 -14.65 21.78 14.71
C ARG A 16 -14.37 23.00 13.84
N ALA A 17 -15.28 23.35 12.94
CA ALA A 17 -15.16 24.57 12.14
C ALA A 17 -15.21 25.83 13.03
N TYR A 18 -16.12 25.89 14.01
CA TYR A 18 -16.19 27.00 14.97
C TYR A 18 -14.94 27.10 15.84
N GLU A 19 -14.45 25.97 16.36
CA GLU A 19 -13.19 25.91 17.12
C GLU A 19 -12.04 26.46 16.28
N GLN A 20 -11.95 26.06 15.00
CA GLN A 20 -10.91 26.54 14.10
C GLN A 20 -11.04 28.04 13.78
N ILE A 21 -12.25 28.55 13.55
CA ILE A 21 -12.49 30.00 13.35
C ILE A 21 -12.05 30.78 14.59
N ARG A 22 -12.34 30.25 15.78
CA ARG A 22 -11.94 30.87 17.05
C ARG A 22 -10.43 30.88 17.21
N ILE A 23 -9.75 29.78 16.92
CA ILE A 23 -8.27 29.70 16.94
C ILE A 23 -7.67 30.66 15.90
N ALA A 24 -8.20 30.68 14.69
CA ALA A 24 -7.76 31.56 13.60
C ALA A 24 -7.98 33.05 13.94
N LYS A 25 -9.02 33.40 14.69
CA LYS A 25 -9.23 34.78 15.16
C LYS A 25 -8.10 35.26 16.09
N PHE A 26 -7.45 34.34 16.79
CA PHE A 26 -6.29 34.61 17.65
C PHE A 26 -4.98 34.16 17.01
N TRP A 27 -4.91 33.98 15.68
CA TRP A 27 -3.74 33.36 15.02
C TRP A 27 -2.39 34.02 15.31
N LYS A 28 -2.36 35.32 15.67
CA LYS A 28 -1.14 36.04 16.06
C LYS A 28 -0.63 35.70 17.48
N THR A 29 -1.50 35.21 18.35
CA THR A 29 -1.21 34.81 19.73
C THR A 29 -1.41 33.31 19.98
N ALA A 30 -1.98 32.60 19.01
CA ALA A 30 -2.20 31.17 19.06
C ALA A 30 -0.88 30.43 18.80
N VAL A 31 -0.55 29.48 19.68
CA VAL A 31 0.65 28.63 19.59
C VAL A 31 0.56 27.63 18.42
N ASN A 32 -0.63 27.39 17.87
CA ASN A 32 -0.82 26.46 16.75
C ASN A 32 -0.38 27.10 15.43
N GLU A 33 0.79 26.69 14.93
CA GLU A 33 1.32 27.09 13.61
C GLU A 33 0.50 26.55 12.44
N HIS A 34 -0.31 25.52 12.66
CA HIS A 34 -1.05 24.83 11.61
C HIS A 34 -2.54 24.66 11.95
N ASN A 35 -3.41 24.94 10.97
CA ASN A 35 -4.83 24.68 11.08
C ASN A 35 -5.11 23.18 11.08
N GLY A 36 -5.64 22.65 12.19
CA GLY A 36 -5.96 21.23 12.36
C GLY A 36 -7.23 20.77 11.63
N PHE A 37 -8.06 21.71 11.17
CA PHE A 37 -9.27 21.43 10.42
C PHE A 37 -9.13 21.81 8.94
N LYS A 38 -9.33 20.82 8.05
CA LYS A 38 -9.36 20.99 6.59
C LYS A 38 -10.65 20.40 6.03
N ILE A 39 -11.39 21.19 5.25
CA ILE A 39 -12.54 20.70 4.48
C ILE A 39 -11.99 20.27 3.11
N ASN A 40 -11.87 18.95 2.91
CA ASN A 40 -11.53 18.42 1.59
C ASN A 40 -12.74 18.58 0.67
N ARG A 41 -12.58 19.35 -0.41
CA ARG A 41 -13.63 19.60 -1.40
C ARG A 41 -14.05 18.34 -2.15
N PHE A 42 -13.17 17.35 -2.23
CA PHE A 42 -13.39 16.08 -2.92
C PHE A 42 -13.19 14.91 -1.97
N SER A 43 -13.98 13.85 -2.16
CA SER A 43 -13.69 12.55 -1.56
C SER A 43 -12.37 12.01 -2.09
N HIS A 44 -11.66 11.20 -1.28
CA HIS A 44 -10.44 10.51 -1.71
C HIS A 44 -10.62 9.74 -3.03
N LYS A 45 -11.79 9.14 -3.23
CA LYS A 45 -12.12 8.42 -4.48
C LYS A 45 -12.19 9.36 -5.69
N GLN A 46 -12.86 10.50 -5.57
CA GLN A 46 -12.96 11.49 -6.64
C GLN A 46 -11.60 12.10 -6.96
N HIS A 47 -10.80 12.39 -5.93
CA HIS A 47 -9.43 12.87 -6.12
C HIS A 47 -8.59 11.85 -6.89
N TYR A 48 -8.68 10.56 -6.55
CA TYR A 48 -7.96 9.51 -7.26
C TYR A 48 -8.37 9.45 -8.75
N GLU A 49 -9.68 9.39 -9.05
CA GLU A 49 -10.14 9.32 -10.44
C GLU A 49 -9.70 10.53 -11.26
N ASN A 50 -9.83 11.74 -10.72
CA ASN A 50 -9.45 12.97 -11.40
C ASN A 50 -7.94 13.03 -11.72
N ASN A 51 -7.10 12.43 -10.87
CA ASN A 51 -5.63 12.49 -11.00
C ASN A 51 -5.02 11.20 -11.55
N LYS A 52 -5.83 10.16 -11.80
CA LYS A 52 -5.36 8.81 -12.16
C LYS A 52 -4.46 8.84 -13.39
N ILE A 53 -4.89 9.55 -14.43
CA ILE A 53 -4.19 9.61 -15.72
C ILE A 53 -2.85 10.34 -15.55
N GLU A 54 -2.86 11.52 -14.94
CA GLU A 54 -1.65 12.31 -14.70
C GLU A 54 -0.65 11.54 -13.83
N HIS A 55 -1.13 10.87 -12.77
CA HIS A 55 -0.30 10.03 -11.93
C HIS A 55 0.31 8.87 -12.72
N CYS A 56 -0.46 8.20 -13.57
CA CYS A 56 0.04 7.13 -14.42
C CYS A 56 1.12 7.62 -15.39
N GLU A 57 0.92 8.77 -16.03
CA GLU A 57 1.89 9.37 -16.95
C GLU A 57 3.18 9.78 -16.24
N LYS A 58 3.08 10.45 -15.08
CA LYS A 58 4.24 10.77 -14.23
C LYS A 58 5.03 9.51 -13.85
N MET A 59 4.34 8.42 -13.49
CA MET A 59 4.99 7.16 -13.16
C MET A 59 5.67 6.50 -14.36
N LYS A 60 5.09 6.60 -15.56
CA LYS A 60 5.74 6.12 -16.79
C LYS A 60 6.99 6.94 -17.11
N GLN A 61 6.91 8.26 -17.00
CA GLN A 61 8.02 9.16 -17.23
C GLN A 61 9.18 8.87 -16.28
N TYR A 62 8.90 8.80 -14.97
CA TYR A 62 9.89 8.45 -13.96
C TYR A 62 10.59 7.12 -14.26
N ARG A 63 9.83 6.08 -14.65
CA ARG A 63 10.40 4.78 -15.04
C ARG A 63 11.30 4.86 -16.26
N ARG A 64 10.98 5.71 -17.25
CA ARG A 64 11.83 5.90 -18.44
C ARG A 64 13.13 6.60 -18.08
N GLU A 65 13.03 7.73 -17.39
CA GLU A 65 14.17 8.57 -17.01
C GLU A 65 15.14 7.85 -16.06
N ASN A 66 14.61 7.05 -15.13
CA ASN A 66 15.41 6.37 -14.12
C ASN A 66 15.70 4.90 -14.48
N SER A 67 15.35 4.46 -15.69
CA SER A 67 15.49 3.05 -16.11
C SER A 67 16.94 2.55 -15.97
N GLU A 68 17.90 3.34 -16.43
CA GLU A 68 19.32 3.01 -16.38
C GLU A 68 19.85 2.99 -14.94
N SER A 69 19.51 3.99 -14.14
CA SER A 69 19.92 4.06 -12.73
C SER A 69 19.36 2.90 -11.91
N VAL A 70 18.09 2.55 -12.12
CA VAL A 70 17.45 1.38 -11.49
C VAL A 70 18.11 0.09 -11.95
N SER A 71 18.42 -0.04 -13.24
CA SER A 71 19.13 -1.20 -13.79
C SER A 71 20.53 -1.36 -13.18
N ALA A 72 21.29 -0.27 -13.11
CA ALA A 72 22.63 -0.25 -12.51
C ALA A 72 22.59 -0.62 -11.03
N TYR A 73 21.63 -0.05 -10.27
CA TYR A 73 21.41 -0.40 -8.88
C TYR A 73 21.07 -1.89 -8.70
N ASN A 74 20.14 -2.40 -9.50
CA ASN A 74 19.73 -3.81 -9.44
C ASN A 74 20.89 -4.75 -9.78
N ARG A 75 21.72 -4.38 -10.76
CA ARG A 75 22.92 -5.14 -11.12
C ARG A 75 23.92 -5.19 -9.98
N LYS A 76 24.23 -4.03 -9.39
CA LYS A 76 25.12 -3.93 -8.22
C LYS A 76 24.61 -4.77 -7.05
N TYR A 77 23.31 -4.65 -6.73
CA TYR A 77 22.67 -5.45 -5.69
C TYR A 77 22.79 -6.95 -5.97
N TYR A 78 22.55 -7.38 -7.21
CA TYR A 78 22.66 -8.79 -7.60
C TYR A 78 24.10 -9.29 -7.50
N GLU A 79 25.09 -8.51 -7.95
CA GLU A 79 26.51 -8.88 -7.87
C GLU A 79 26.96 -9.03 -6.41
N GLU A 80 26.62 -8.08 -5.54
CA GLU A 80 26.95 -8.10 -4.10
C GLU A 80 26.25 -9.23 -3.34
N ASN A 81 25.05 -9.62 -3.75
CA ASN A 81 24.23 -10.61 -3.03
C ASN A 81 24.12 -11.95 -3.76
N LYS A 82 24.92 -12.18 -4.80
CA LYS A 82 24.84 -13.34 -5.69
C LYS A 82 24.86 -14.67 -4.93
N ASP A 83 25.76 -14.81 -3.96
CA ASP A 83 25.91 -16.05 -3.19
C ASP A 83 24.76 -16.27 -2.22
N LYS A 84 24.26 -15.20 -1.58
CA LYS A 84 23.06 -15.26 -0.73
C LYS A 84 21.82 -15.66 -1.54
N LEU A 85 21.67 -15.11 -2.74
CA LEU A 85 20.58 -15.45 -3.65
C LEU A 85 20.68 -16.93 -4.10
N ARG A 86 21.88 -17.42 -4.44
CA ARG A 86 22.11 -18.83 -4.77
C ARG A 86 21.81 -19.76 -3.60
N ALA A 87 22.22 -19.40 -2.38
CA ALA A 87 21.92 -20.18 -1.18
C ALA A 87 20.41 -20.24 -0.93
N LYS A 88 19.71 -19.10 -1.07
CA LYS A 88 18.25 -19.04 -0.94
C LYS A 88 17.54 -19.90 -2.00
N GLU A 89 18.01 -19.90 -3.24
CA GLU A 89 17.45 -20.75 -4.30
C GLU A 89 17.67 -22.24 -4.01
N LYS A 90 18.87 -22.62 -3.54
CA LYS A 90 19.13 -24.01 -3.10
C LYS A 90 18.18 -24.44 -1.98
N LEU A 91 17.99 -23.59 -0.97
CA LEU A 91 17.05 -23.85 0.13
C LEU A 91 15.60 -23.98 -0.39
N ARG A 92 15.20 -23.12 -1.33
CA ARG A 92 13.88 -23.19 -1.96
C ARG A 92 13.67 -24.49 -2.72
N LEU A 93 14.69 -24.98 -3.42
CA LEU A 93 14.64 -26.26 -4.13
C LEU A 93 14.55 -27.45 -3.18
N GLN A 94 15.28 -27.40 -2.05
CA GLN A 94 15.25 -28.45 -1.01
C GLN A 94 13.91 -28.52 -0.28
N THR A 95 13.26 -27.36 -0.06
CA THR A 95 11.95 -27.27 0.61
C THR A 95 10.77 -27.54 -0.31
N ARG A 96 10.99 -28.09 -1.52
CA ARG A 96 9.90 -28.56 -2.35
C ARG A 96 9.35 -29.86 -1.78
N PHE A 97 8.03 -30.01 -1.82
CA PHE A 97 7.35 -31.24 -1.44
C PHE A 97 6.78 -31.90 -2.70
N ASP A 98 6.82 -33.23 -2.71
CA ASP A 98 6.13 -34.04 -3.69
C ASP A 98 4.64 -34.11 -3.31
N CYS A 99 3.77 -33.78 -4.25
CA CYS A 99 2.33 -33.92 -4.10
C CYS A 99 1.87 -35.24 -4.72
N GLU A 100 0.89 -35.89 -4.11
CA GLU A 100 0.30 -37.16 -4.54
C GLU A 100 -0.28 -37.11 -5.96
N CYS A 101 -0.65 -35.92 -6.44
CA CYS A 101 -1.03 -35.70 -7.83
C CYS A 101 0.16 -35.79 -8.83
N GLY A 102 1.36 -36.18 -8.36
CA GLY A 102 2.57 -36.42 -9.15
C GLY A 102 3.45 -35.18 -9.43
N GLY A 103 3.20 -34.06 -8.75
CA GLY A 103 3.92 -32.79 -9.00
C GLY A 103 4.80 -32.34 -7.84
N LYS A 104 5.94 -31.69 -8.14
CA LYS A 104 6.83 -31.10 -7.12
C LYS A 104 6.54 -29.62 -6.94
N TYR A 105 6.11 -29.19 -5.75
CA TYR A 105 5.73 -27.80 -5.50
C TYR A 105 6.51 -27.20 -4.33
N SER A 106 6.67 -25.88 -4.33
CA SER A 106 7.26 -25.19 -3.18
C SER A 106 6.24 -25.11 -2.04
N LEU A 107 6.69 -25.16 -0.79
CA LEU A 107 5.82 -24.96 0.38
C LEU A 107 5.04 -23.65 0.32
N SER A 108 5.67 -22.56 -0.13
CA SER A 108 5.00 -21.27 -0.31
C SER A 108 3.85 -21.30 -1.33
N SER A 109 3.90 -22.23 -2.29
CA SER A 109 2.86 -22.38 -3.31
C SER A 109 1.84 -23.47 -2.97
N LYS A 110 1.91 -24.09 -1.79
CA LYS A 110 1.05 -25.23 -1.39
C LYS A 110 -0.43 -24.90 -1.48
N SER A 111 -0.85 -23.78 -0.88
CA SER A 111 -2.27 -23.37 -0.92
C SER A 111 -2.75 -23.09 -2.34
N ASN A 112 -1.93 -22.40 -3.14
CA ASN A 112 -2.27 -22.10 -4.54
C ASN A 112 -2.35 -23.38 -5.38
N HIS A 113 -1.44 -24.32 -5.16
CA HIS A 113 -1.43 -25.61 -5.84
C HIS A 113 -2.74 -26.38 -5.62
N PHE A 114 -3.22 -26.48 -4.38
CA PHE A 114 -4.47 -27.19 -4.06
C PHE A 114 -5.72 -26.53 -4.66
N LYS A 115 -5.67 -25.21 -4.91
CA LYS A 115 -6.75 -24.48 -5.60
C LYS A 115 -6.69 -24.61 -7.13
N THR A 116 -5.63 -25.19 -7.69
CA THR A 116 -5.55 -25.37 -9.14
C THR A 116 -6.58 -26.38 -9.61
N GLN A 117 -7.20 -26.12 -10.77
CA GLN A 117 -8.14 -27.06 -11.39
C GLN A 117 -7.55 -28.44 -11.62
N LYS A 118 -6.23 -28.52 -11.90
CA LYS A 118 -5.52 -29.80 -12.08
C LYS A 118 -5.55 -30.64 -10.80
N HIS A 119 -5.24 -30.04 -9.65
CA HIS A 119 -5.26 -30.76 -8.37
C HIS A 119 -6.68 -31.12 -7.96
N GLN A 120 -7.64 -30.21 -8.13
CA GLN A 120 -9.06 -30.47 -7.83
C GLN A 120 -9.62 -31.62 -8.68
N LYS A 121 -9.37 -31.64 -10.00
CA LYS A 121 -9.79 -32.74 -10.88
C LYS A 121 -9.23 -34.09 -10.44
N TRP A 122 -7.95 -34.13 -10.05
CA TRP A 122 -7.33 -35.34 -9.51
C TRP A 122 -7.99 -35.78 -8.20
N HIS A 123 -8.21 -34.85 -7.26
CA HIS A 123 -8.87 -35.15 -5.99
C HIS A 123 -10.32 -35.64 -6.19
N HIS A 124 -11.07 -35.04 -7.11
CA HIS A 124 -12.43 -35.47 -7.44
C HIS A 124 -12.49 -36.85 -8.12
N ALA A 125 -11.43 -37.24 -8.85
CA ALA A 125 -11.35 -38.56 -9.48
C ALA A 125 -10.96 -39.68 -8.49
N GLN A 126 -10.55 -39.33 -7.25
CA GLN A 126 -10.23 -40.29 -6.19
C GLN A 126 -11.37 -40.53 -5.19
N ASN A 127 -12.41 -39.70 -5.23
CA ASN A 127 -13.67 -39.88 -4.49
C ASN A 127 -14.71 -40.59 -5.36
#